data_AF-A0A9X3X7W3-F1
#
_entry.id   AF-A0A9X3X7W3-F1
#
_cell.length_a   1.000
_cell.length_b   1.000
_cell.length_c   1.000
_cell.angle_alpha   90.00
_cell.angle_beta   90.00
_cell.angle_gamma   90.00
#
_symmetry.space_group_name_H-M   'P 1'
#
loop_
_entity.id
_entity.type
_entity.pdbx_description
1 polymer ?
#
loop_
_entity_poly.entity_id
_entity_poly.type
_entity_poly.pdbx_seq_one_letter_code
_entity_poly.pdbx_strand_id
1 'polypeptide(L)' 'MRLHANVSIWQREHDGTYVAELNGYKLKLTWKPEAPGERRGFSWEAEQEGKEPIKSDELHEEAEIAMAQAEAFAQGKLPS' A
#
# COMPACT_ATOMS: atom_id res chain seq x y z
N MET A 1 -2.86 -10.70 14.77
CA MET A 1 -2.97 -9.24 15.03
C MET A 1 -3.97 -8.67 14.03
N ARG A 2 -4.97 -7.90 14.46
CA ARG A 2 -5.83 -7.16 13.53
C ARG A 2 -5.00 -5.98 13.00
N LEU A 3 -4.63 -6.01 11.73
CA LEU A 3 -4.02 -4.89 11.03
C LEU A 3 -5.12 -3.82 10.86
N HIS A 4 -4.86 -2.60 11.32
CA HIS A 4 -5.79 -1.49 11.16
C HIS A 4 -4.98 -0.31 10.66
N ALA A 5 -5.31 0.18 9.47
CA ALA A 5 -4.60 1.30 8.86
C ALA A 5 -5.00 2.59 9.56
N ASN A 6 -4.07 3.52 9.69
CA ASN A 6 -4.43 4.89 10.03
C ASN A 6 -4.90 5.61 8.74
N VAL A 7 -6.09 5.24 8.26
CA VAL A 7 -6.70 5.73 7.01
C VAL A 7 -6.63 7.26 6.88
N SER A 8 -6.60 7.98 8.00
CA SER A 8 -6.46 9.44 8.10
C SER A 8 -5.24 10.03 7.38
N ILE A 9 -4.14 9.28 7.21
CA ILE A 9 -2.95 9.78 6.50
C ILE A 9 -3.02 9.59 4.98
N TRP A 10 -3.99 8.81 4.50
CA TRP A 10 -4.12 8.49 3.09
C TRP A 10 -4.96 9.54 2.36
N GLN A 11 -4.35 10.14 1.35
CA GLN A 11 -4.98 11.06 0.42
C GLN A 11 -5.40 10.27 -0.83
N ARG A 12 -6.64 10.45 -1.27
CA ARG A 12 -7.11 9.87 -2.54
C ARG A 12 -6.76 10.83 -3.67
N GLU A 13 -6.01 10.36 -4.65
CA GLU A 13 -5.73 11.12 -5.87
C GLU A 13 -6.88 11.02 -6.88
N HIS A 14 -6.91 11.96 -7.83
CA HIS A 14 -7.94 12.05 -8.85
C HIS A 14 -8.03 10.79 -9.74
N ASP A 15 -6.91 10.09 -9.92
CA ASP A 15 -6.81 8.84 -10.68
C ASP A 15 -7.31 7.59 -9.92
N GLY A 16 -7.76 7.76 -8.66
CA GLY A 16 -8.30 6.67 -7.84
C GLY A 16 -7.27 5.89 -7.03
N THR A 17 -5.98 6.25 -7.14
CA THR A 17 -4.90 5.79 -6.28
C THR A 17 -4.98 6.46 -4.91
N TYR A 18 -4.60 5.75 -3.85
CA TYR A 18 -4.38 6.39 -2.54
C TYR A 18 -2.90 6.56 -2.29
N VAL A 19 -2.50 7.70 -1.73
CA VAL A 19 -1.11 7.99 -1.39
C VAL A 19 -1.00 8.46 0.05
N ALA A 20 0.07 8.07 0.72
CA ALA A 20 0.39 8.54 2.07
C ALA A 20 1.89 8.73 2.20
N GLU A 21 2.33 9.61 3.10
CA GLU A 21 3.74 9.75 3.43
C GLU A 21 3.95 9.37 4.90
N LEU A 22 4.84 8.43 5.15
CA LEU A 22 5.12 7.92 6.49
C LEU A 22 6.60 7.56 6.66
N ASN A 23 7.26 8.10 7.68
CA ASN A 23 8.67 7.83 7.99
C ASN A 23 9.64 8.00 6.80
N GLY A 24 9.37 8.97 5.91
CA GLY A 24 10.18 9.19 4.70
C GLY A 24 9.94 8.17 3.58
N TYR A 25 8.93 7.31 3.72
CA TYR A 25 8.39 6.53 2.62
C TYR A 25 7.15 7.21 2.05
N LYS A 26 7.09 7.27 0.72
CA LYS A 26 5.87 7.56 -0.04
C LYS A 26 5.17 6.24 -0.32
N LEU A 27 4.05 6.03 0.35
CA LEU A 27 3.19 4.87 0.17
C LEU A 27 2.17 5.16 -0.92
N LYS A 28 1.96 4.19 -1.81
CA LYS A 28 0.96 4.22 -2.86
C LYS A 28 0.11 2.96 -2.76
N LEU A 29 -1.20 3.11 -2.89
CA LEU A 29 -2.15 2.02 -2.93
C LEU A 29 -2.87 2.04 -4.28
N THR A 30 -2.68 0.97 -5.04
CA THR A 30 -3.29 0.82 -6.36
C THR A 30 -4.32 -0.29 -6.33
N TRP A 31 -5.54 0.01 -6.82
CA TRP A 31 -6.53 -1.02 -7.09
C TRP A 31 -6.20 -1.72 -8.41
N LYS A 32 -6.02 -3.03 -8.37
CA LYS A 32 -5.94 -3.89 -9.54
C LYS A 32 -7.31 -4.53 -9.82
N PRO A 33 -7.94 -4.23 -10.97
CA PRO A 33 -9.16 -4.92 -11.38
C PRO A 33 -8.88 -6.39 -11.72
N GLU A 34 -9.94 -7.20 -11.72
CA GLU A 34 -9.85 -8.59 -12.15
C GLU A 34 -9.47 -8.67 -13.64
N ALA A 35 -8.42 -9.43 -13.96
CA ALA A 35 -8.00 -9.70 -15.33
C ALA A 35 -7.80 -11.20 -15.54
N PRO A 36 -7.87 -11.72 -16.78
CA PRO A 36 -7.68 -13.16 -17.02
C PRO A 36 -6.29 -13.62 -16.57
N GLY A 37 -6.23 -14.37 -15.45
CA GLY A 37 -4.99 -14.85 -14.85
C GLY A 37 -4.42 -14.00 -13.71
N GLU A 38 -5.02 -12.84 -13.39
CA GLU A 38 -4.67 -12.01 -12.24
C GLU A 38 -5.82 -11.90 -11.26
N ARG A 39 -5.51 -12.03 -9.95
CA ARG A 39 -6.51 -11.80 -8.89
C ARG A 39 -6.79 -10.30 -8.77
N ARG A 40 -8.05 -9.95 -8.53
CA ARG A 40 -8.43 -8.59 -8.14
C ARG A 40 -7.90 -8.29 -6.73
N GLY A 41 -7.59 -7.02 -6.48
CA GLY A 41 -7.23 -6.57 -5.14
C GLY A 41 -6.43 -5.28 -5.13
N PHE A 42 -6.15 -4.81 -3.94
CA PHE A 42 -5.27 -3.69 -3.67
C PHE A 42 -3.84 -4.19 -3.49
N SER A 43 -2.92 -3.56 -4.21
CA SER A 43 -1.48 -3.69 -4.01
C SER A 43 -0.97 -2.39 -3.41
N TRP A 44 -0.01 -2.49 -2.49
CA TRP A 44 0.68 -1.33 -1.97
C TRP A 44 2.12 -1.28 -2.48
N GLU A 45 2.65 -0.08 -2.60
CA GLU A 45 4.03 0.21 -2.97
C GLU A 45 4.58 1.24 -1.99
N ALA A 46 5.82 1.06 -1.57
CA ALA A 46 6.56 1.95 -0.68
C ALA A 46 7.81 2.43 -1.40
N GLU A 47 7.84 3.71 -1.72
CA GLU A 47 8.98 4.39 -2.31
C GLU A 47 9.74 5.16 -1.23
N GLN A 48 11.06 5.09 -1.25
CA GLN A 48 11.91 5.95 -0.43
C GLN A 48 12.90 6.67 -1.33
N GLU A 49 13.18 7.93 -1.02
CA GLU A 49 14.13 8.73 -1.81
C GLU A 49 15.50 8.03 -1.90
N GLY A 50 15.98 7.82 -3.13
CA GLY A 50 17.25 7.15 -3.39
C GLY A 50 17.24 5.62 -3.27
N LYS A 51 16.07 4.98 -3.09
CA LYS A 51 15.93 3.52 -3.09
C LYS A 51 14.93 3.06 -4.15
N GLU A 52 15.05 1.79 -4.52
CA GLU A 52 14.06 1.16 -5.40
C GLU A 52 12.71 1.03 -4.69
N PRO A 53 11.59 1.27 -5.39
CA PRO A 53 10.25 1.04 -4.85
C PRO A 53 10.09 -0.41 -4.44
N ILE A 54 9.57 -0.62 -3.24
CA ILE A 54 9.23 -1.95 -2.73
C ILE A 54 7.73 -2.13 -2.91
N LYS A 55 7.33 -3.20 -3.60
CA LYS A 55 5.94 -3.48 -3.92
C LYS A 55 5.47 -4.76 -3.24
N SER A 56 4.21 -4.78 -2.83
CA SER A 56 3.57 -6.00 -2.34
C SER A 56 3.28 -6.97 -3.48
N ASP A 57 3.77 -8.21 -3.35
CA ASP A 57 3.31 -9.33 -4.18
C ASP A 57 1.90 -9.80 -3.78
N GLU A 58 1.52 -9.56 -2.53
CA GLU A 58 0.20 -9.90 -2.00
C GLU A 58 -0.84 -8.85 -2.42
N LEU A 59 -1.97 -9.34 -2.93
CA LEU A 59 -3.15 -8.54 -3.27
C LEU A 59 -4.23 -8.77 -2.22
N HIS A 60 -4.75 -7.68 -1.65
CA HIS A 60 -5.81 -7.73 -0.66
C HIS A 60 -7.14 -7.29 -1.24
N GLU A 61 -8.24 -7.99 -0.94
CA GLU A 61 -9.56 -7.52 -1.36
C GLU A 61 -9.98 -6.23 -0.64
N GLU A 62 -9.43 -5.97 0.55
CA GLU A 62 -9.74 -4.81 1.37
C GLU A 62 -8.62 -3.77 1.33
N ALA A 63 -8.96 -2.54 0.94
CA ALA A 63 -8.02 -1.43 0.85
C ALA A 63 -7.37 -1.13 2.21
N GLU A 64 -8.13 -1.20 3.30
CA GLU A 64 -7.64 -0.95 4.66
C GLU A 64 -6.54 -1.94 5.07
N ILE A 65 -6.65 -3.21 4.67
CA ILE A 65 -5.63 -4.22 4.98
C ILE A 65 -4.33 -3.89 4.24
N ALA A 66 -4.42 -3.59 2.94
CA ALA A 66 -3.24 -3.24 2.16
C ALA A 66 -2.59 -1.92 2.63
N MET A 67 -3.39 -0.92 3.00
CA MET A 67 -2.89 0.30 3.64
C MET A 67 -2.17 -0.01 4.96
N ALA A 68 -2.76 -0.86 5.81
CA ALA A 68 -2.19 -1.20 7.10
C ALA A 68 -0.87 -1.96 6.96
N GLN A 69 -0.75 -2.81 5.93
CA GLN A 69 0.53 -3.47 5.60
C GLN A 69 1.57 -2.47 5.11
N ALA A 70 1.21 -1.56 4.20
CA ALA A 70 2.11 -0.52 3.72
C ALA A 70 2.64 0.36 4.87
N GLU A 71 1.76 0.74 5.79
CA GLU A 71 2.12 1.48 7.00
C GLU A 71 3.02 0.66 7.92
N ALA A 72 2.72 -0.63 8.14
CA ALA A 72 3.55 -1.52 8.94
C ALA A 72 4.95 -1.68 8.33
N PHE A 73 5.05 -1.74 7.00
CA PHE A 73 6.31 -1.76 6.27
C PHE A 73 7.11 -0.47 6.48
N ALA A 74 6.51 0.70 6.26
CA ALA A 74 7.17 1.99 6.49
C ALA A 74 7.52 2.24 7.98
N GLN A 75 6.86 1.56 8.91
CA GLN A 75 7.22 1.57 10.34
C GLN A 75 8.33 0.58 10.70
N GLY A 76 8.84 -0.21 9.75
CA GLY A 76 9.83 -1.26 9.99
C GLY A 76 9.28 -2.47 10.77
N LYS A 77 7.95 -2.64 10.80
CA LYS A 77 7.28 -3.77 11.47
C LYS A 77 7.10 -4.98 10.55
N LEU A 78 7.26 -4.80 9.24
CA LEU A 78 7.35 -5.88 8.26
C LEU A 78 8.76 -5.90 7.66
N PRO A 79 9.35 -7.09 7.44
CA PRO A 79 10.59 -7.21 6.70
C PRO A 79 10.38 -6.77 5.24
N SER A 80 11.41 -6.14 4.68
CA SER A 80 11.58 -5.83 3.25
C SER A 80 11.89 -7.05 2.42
#